data_AF-A0A2W7QJG4-F1
#
_entry.id   AF-A0A2W7QJG4-F1
#
_cell.length_a   1.000
_cell.length_b   1.000
_cell.length_c   1.000
_cell.angle_alpha   90.00
_cell.angle_beta   90.00
_cell.angle_gamma   90.00
#
_symmetry.space_group_name_H-M   'P 1'
#
loop_
_entity.id
_entity.type
_entity.pdbx_description
1 polymer ?
#
loop_
_entity_poly.entity_id
_entity_poly.type
_entity_poly.pdbx_seq_one_letter_code
_entity_poly.pdbx_strand_id
1 'polypeptide(L)'
;MTREHLRTFWENMRTSFWFVPSLMIGLAALLAWGARLVDRRVAEGGELPLVYRAAPDTARDLVATLLTSMMTMTSLIFSITMVVLSLASSQFGPRLIRIFMASKRTQFVLGCFVMTIVYCLLLSAMLGAVTGSDALPLPSVTLAVALVALSVCLLGLFQHVLARSIMSETVVRRVGGELDALIRGFEPLMGPPEETPERLLPERFAEEAFRFGPGKGGYIRAIAFGRLVEVAREADCLVGLDFRAGDFVVEDGKGIGLMPPHRSDRLCAEVRETIVIGAHRTPVQDVEFSIRHLVEVALRAMSPSLNDPYTAIAVIDQLSATLSLLLNRELPPGVFRDAEGVVRVICPRPTHASVIGAAFDQIRQNGAEKPVIVIHLLEAIERIAPHARLPAQLDRLGEQVALILGEAPRDRLQEADLGVILRRAEAAHSALRDRRLALSEGRAAG
;
A
#
# COMPACT_ATOMS: atom_id res chain seq x y z
N MET A 1 -22.29 -3.58 -18.01
CA MET A 1 -20.99 -3.31 -17.37
C MET A 1 -21.26 -3.06 -15.89
N THR A 2 -20.92 -4.02 -15.03
CA THR A 2 -21.30 -4.04 -13.60
C THR A 2 -20.57 -2.94 -12.81
N ARG A 3 -21.20 -2.43 -11.73
CA ARG A 3 -20.64 -1.36 -10.87
C ARG A 3 -19.22 -1.64 -10.38
N GLU A 4 -18.87 -2.91 -10.22
CA GLU A 4 -17.53 -3.32 -9.81
C GLU A 4 -16.50 -3.13 -10.91
N HIS A 5 -16.79 -3.45 -12.18
CA HIS A 5 -15.89 -3.16 -13.30
C HIS A 5 -15.66 -1.66 -13.48
N LEU A 6 -16.69 -0.83 -13.23
CA LEU A 6 -16.54 0.63 -13.21
C LEU A 6 -15.66 1.10 -12.05
N ARG A 7 -15.78 0.50 -10.85
CA ARG A 7 -14.88 0.80 -9.72
C ARG A 7 -13.44 0.39 -10.03
N THR A 8 -13.20 -0.80 -10.56
CA THR A 8 -11.85 -1.27 -10.89
C THR A 8 -11.23 -0.45 -12.03
N PHE A 9 -12.03 -0.10 -13.04
CA PHE A 9 -11.59 0.79 -14.12
C PHE A 9 -11.29 2.19 -13.60
N TRP A 10 -12.15 2.75 -12.74
CA TRP A 10 -11.93 4.05 -12.10
C TRP A 10 -10.71 4.06 -11.18
N GLU A 11 -10.47 2.98 -10.42
CA GLU A 11 -9.26 2.80 -9.62
C GLU A 11 -8.00 2.69 -10.48
N ASN A 12 -8.07 1.95 -11.59
CA ASN A 12 -6.96 1.85 -12.55
C ASN A 12 -6.67 3.19 -13.23
N MET A 13 -7.69 3.95 -13.63
CA MET A 13 -7.53 5.30 -14.18
C MET A 13 -6.96 6.27 -13.14
N ARG A 14 -7.45 6.25 -11.90
CA ARG A 14 -6.99 7.11 -10.82
C ARG A 14 -5.58 6.78 -10.34
N THR A 15 -5.14 5.53 -10.52
CA THR A 15 -3.76 5.10 -10.23
C THR A 15 -2.82 5.27 -11.43
N SER A 16 -3.33 5.69 -12.59
CA SER A 16 -2.51 6.00 -13.76
C SER A 16 -1.79 7.33 -13.59
N PHE A 17 -0.50 7.32 -13.92
CA PHE A 17 0.38 8.49 -13.84
C PHE A 17 -0.07 9.66 -14.75
N TRP A 18 -0.70 9.36 -15.88
CA TRP A 18 -1.02 10.34 -16.92
C TRP A 18 -2.43 10.92 -16.85
N PHE A 19 -3.27 10.44 -15.93
CA PHE A 19 -4.67 10.85 -15.89
C PHE A 19 -4.84 12.34 -15.58
N VAL A 20 -4.23 12.83 -14.50
CA VAL A 20 -4.29 14.27 -14.13
C VAL A 20 -3.59 15.16 -15.17
N PRO A 21 -2.37 14.86 -15.66
CA PRO A 21 -1.75 15.63 -16.74
C PRO A 21 -2.63 15.75 -17.98
N SER A 22 -3.29 14.66 -18.40
CA SER A 22 -4.17 14.67 -19.58
C SER A 22 -5.37 15.62 -19.40
N LEU A 23 -5.96 15.63 -18.21
CA LEU A 23 -7.04 16.57 -17.89
C LEU A 23 -6.56 18.03 -17.90
N MET A 24 -5.34 18.28 -17.41
CA MET A 24 -4.75 19.60 -17.38
C MET A 24 -4.37 20.12 -18.76
N ILE A 25 -4.03 19.25 -19.72
CA ILE A 25 -3.90 19.65 -21.13
C ILE A 25 -5.22 20.21 -21.66
N GLY A 26 -6.35 19.56 -21.35
CA GLY A 26 -7.68 20.08 -21.70
C GLY A 26 -7.96 21.44 -21.05
N LEU A 27 -7.56 21.60 -19.78
CA LEU A 27 -7.65 22.89 -19.08
C LEU A 27 -6.77 23.98 -19.75
N ALA A 28 -5.59 23.64 -20.26
CA ALA A 28 -4.73 24.58 -20.99
C ALA A 28 -5.44 25.16 -22.22
N ALA A 29 -6.14 24.31 -22.98
CA ALA A 29 -6.91 24.75 -24.15
C ALA A 29 -8.07 25.68 -23.76
N LEU A 30 -8.78 25.37 -22.67
CA LEU A 30 -9.83 26.24 -22.13
C LEU A 30 -9.27 27.58 -21.65
N LEU A 31 -8.14 27.58 -20.95
CA LEU A 31 -7.45 28.80 -20.50
C LEU A 31 -6.99 29.65 -21.69
N ALA A 32 -6.42 29.02 -22.73
CA ALA A 32 -5.99 29.71 -23.94
C ALA A 32 -7.19 30.34 -24.68
N TRP A 33 -8.29 29.61 -24.81
CA TRP A 33 -9.52 30.12 -25.41
C TRP A 33 -10.13 31.27 -24.60
N GLY A 34 -10.19 31.14 -23.27
CA GLY A 34 -10.66 32.18 -22.37
C GLY A 34 -9.78 33.43 -22.42
N ALA A 35 -8.46 33.26 -22.38
CA ALA A 35 -7.49 34.35 -22.47
C ALA A 35 -7.65 35.13 -23.79
N ARG A 36 -7.85 34.44 -24.92
CA ARG A 36 -8.15 35.07 -26.21
C ARG A 36 -9.41 35.95 -26.18
N LEU A 37 -10.46 35.49 -25.50
CA LEU A 37 -11.69 36.27 -25.35
C LEU A 37 -11.48 37.52 -24.51
N VAL A 38 -10.66 37.42 -23.46
CA VAL A 38 -10.30 38.54 -22.60
C VAL A 38 -9.43 39.55 -23.37
N ASP A 39 -8.41 39.10 -24.11
CA ASP A 39 -7.57 39.97 -24.94
C ASP A 39 -8.41 40.82 -25.90
N ARG A 40 -9.42 40.23 -26.56
CA ARG A 40 -10.34 40.95 -27.45
C ARG A 40 -11.14 42.04 -26.74
N ARG A 41 -11.71 41.73 -25.58
CA ARG A 41 -12.51 42.71 -24.79
C ARG A 41 -11.66 43.84 -24.23
N VAL A 42 -10.43 43.55 -23.83
CA VAL A 42 -9.50 44.55 -23.29
C VAL A 42 -9.00 45.47 -24.41
N ALA A 43 -8.76 44.93 -25.61
CA ALA A 43 -8.46 45.74 -26.80
C ALA A 43 -9.61 46.69 -27.19
N GLU A 44 -10.86 46.36 -26.87
CA GLU A 44 -12.05 47.19 -27.12
C GLU A 44 -12.28 48.30 -26.07
N GLY A 45 -11.36 48.49 -25.11
CA GLY A 45 -11.39 49.60 -24.14
C GLY A 45 -11.54 49.20 -22.68
N GLY A 46 -11.41 47.92 -22.34
CA GLY A 46 -11.37 47.46 -20.95
C GLY A 46 -10.01 47.73 -20.30
N GLU A 47 -9.97 48.45 -19.18
CA GLU A 47 -8.76 48.56 -18.37
C GLU A 47 -8.72 47.48 -17.30
N LEU A 48 -7.66 46.68 -17.30
CA LEU A 48 -7.37 45.71 -16.25
C LEU A 48 -6.08 46.12 -15.54
N PRO A 49 -6.06 46.15 -14.19
CA PRO A 49 -4.83 46.39 -13.45
C PRO A 49 -3.85 45.23 -13.70
N LEU A 50 -2.54 45.56 -13.78
CA LEU A 50 -1.44 44.59 -13.92
C LEU A 50 -1.32 43.85 -15.27
N VAL A 51 -1.88 44.39 -16.36
CA VAL A 51 -1.75 43.79 -17.70
C VAL A 51 -0.43 44.13 -18.38
N TYR A 52 0.23 43.11 -18.92
CA TYR A 52 1.44 43.25 -19.72
C TYR A 52 1.10 43.94 -21.04
N ARG A 53 1.80 45.03 -21.36
CA ARG A 53 1.65 45.77 -22.61
C ARG A 53 2.92 45.62 -23.41
N ALA A 54 2.81 45.09 -24.61
CA ALA A 54 3.95 44.90 -25.50
C ALA A 54 3.52 44.91 -26.96
N ALA A 55 4.46 45.23 -27.85
CA ALA A 55 4.29 45.00 -29.26
C ALA A 55 4.17 43.48 -29.54
N PRO A 56 3.45 43.06 -30.60
CA PRO A 56 3.24 41.65 -30.91
C PRO A 56 4.53 40.83 -31.02
N ASP A 57 5.59 41.40 -31.61
CA ASP A 57 6.88 40.73 -31.76
C ASP A 57 7.57 40.49 -30.41
N THR A 58 7.61 41.49 -29.53
CA THR A 58 8.14 41.34 -28.17
C THR A 58 7.35 40.31 -27.36
N ALA A 59 6.03 40.26 -27.52
CA ALA A 59 5.20 39.26 -26.87
C ALA A 59 5.47 37.84 -27.39
N ARG A 60 5.68 37.67 -28.70
CA ARG A 60 6.06 36.37 -29.29
C ARG A 60 7.41 35.90 -28.77
N ASP A 61 8.41 36.77 -28.74
CA ASP A 61 9.75 36.45 -28.25
C ASP A 61 9.72 36.05 -26.78
N LEU A 62 8.94 36.78 -25.95
CA LEU A 62 8.74 36.43 -24.55
C LEU A 62 8.06 35.07 -24.41
N VAL A 63 6.96 34.81 -25.12
CA VAL A 63 6.24 33.52 -25.06
C VAL A 63 7.11 32.37 -25.57
N ALA A 64 7.92 32.58 -26.61
CA ALA A 64 8.87 31.58 -27.12
C ALA A 64 9.99 31.28 -26.12
N THR A 65 10.49 32.30 -25.42
CA THR A 65 11.46 32.16 -24.33
C THR A 65 10.85 31.36 -23.18
N LEU A 66 9.65 31.73 -22.73
CA LEU A 66 8.91 31.02 -21.68
C LEU A 66 8.65 29.56 -22.07
N LEU A 67 8.25 29.29 -23.31
CA LEU A 67 8.03 27.94 -23.81
C LEU A 67 9.31 27.10 -23.73
N THR A 68 10.44 27.65 -24.19
CA THR A 68 11.74 26.94 -24.19
C THR A 68 12.23 26.69 -22.76
N SER A 69 12.10 27.67 -21.87
CA SER A 69 12.42 27.50 -20.44
C SER A 69 11.57 26.39 -19.80
N MET A 70 10.26 26.35 -20.11
CA MET A 70 9.35 25.34 -19.59
C MET A 70 9.64 23.93 -20.13
N MET A 71 10.03 23.80 -21.41
CA MET A 71 10.49 22.53 -21.98
C MET A 71 11.72 21.99 -21.22
N THR A 72 12.71 22.85 -20.96
CA THR A 72 13.92 22.49 -20.19
C THR A 72 13.57 22.09 -18.76
N MET A 73 12.75 22.86 -18.05
CA MET A 73 12.35 22.51 -16.68
C MET A 73 11.52 21.22 -16.62
N THR A 74 10.69 20.95 -17.63
CA THR A 74 9.92 19.70 -17.73
C THR A 74 10.85 18.50 -17.91
N SER A 75 11.87 18.62 -18.76
CA SER A 75 12.91 17.60 -18.91
C SER A 75 13.65 17.33 -17.59
N LEU A 76 13.99 18.39 -16.84
CA LEU A 76 14.60 18.26 -15.51
C LEU A 76 13.69 17.51 -14.53
N ILE A 77 12.39 17.82 -14.50
CA ILE A 77 11.42 17.12 -13.64
C ILE A 77 11.31 15.65 -14.02
N PHE A 78 11.22 15.31 -15.31
CA PHE A 78 11.19 13.92 -15.75
C PHE A 78 12.46 13.17 -15.33
N SER A 79 13.63 13.79 -15.51
CA SER A 79 14.93 13.22 -15.10
C SER A 79 14.98 12.95 -13.60
N ILE A 80 14.68 13.95 -12.76
CA ILE A 80 14.65 13.81 -11.31
C ILE A 80 13.62 12.75 -10.88
N THR A 81 12.43 12.75 -11.50
CA THR A 81 11.39 11.75 -11.20
C THR A 81 11.87 10.33 -11.52
N MET A 82 12.58 10.13 -12.63
CA MET A 82 13.15 8.84 -13.01
C MET A 82 14.27 8.42 -12.04
N VAL A 83 15.14 9.34 -11.62
CA VAL A 83 16.18 9.07 -10.63
C VAL A 83 15.56 8.64 -9.29
N VAL A 84 14.55 9.38 -8.81
CA VAL A 84 13.83 9.04 -7.58
C VAL A 84 13.14 7.68 -7.73
N LEU A 85 12.54 7.40 -8.88
CA LEU A 85 11.90 6.13 -9.13
C LEU A 85 12.90 4.97 -9.10
N SER A 86 14.08 5.16 -9.69
CA SER A 86 15.18 4.21 -9.66
C SER A 86 15.68 3.98 -8.23
N LEU A 87 15.87 5.05 -7.46
CA LEU A 87 16.32 4.98 -6.07
C LEU A 87 15.28 4.31 -5.17
N ALA A 88 13.99 4.61 -5.35
CA ALA A 88 12.91 3.97 -4.61
C ALA A 88 12.81 2.48 -4.96
N SER A 89 13.00 2.11 -6.22
CA SER A 89 13.02 0.72 -6.68
C SER A 89 14.19 -0.07 -6.05
N SER A 90 15.38 0.54 -5.97
CA SER A 90 16.54 -0.11 -5.36
C SER A 90 16.39 -0.23 -3.84
N GLN A 91 15.98 0.86 -3.17
CA GLN A 91 15.91 0.90 -1.71
C GLN A 91 14.71 0.14 -1.13
N PHE A 92 13.54 0.21 -1.78
CA PHE A 92 12.30 -0.30 -1.20
C PHE A 92 11.54 -1.31 -2.07
N GLY A 93 11.92 -1.44 -3.34
CA GLY A 93 11.43 -2.50 -4.21
C GLY A 93 10.37 -2.09 -5.21
N PRO A 94 10.13 -2.96 -6.20
CA PRO A 94 9.24 -2.66 -7.33
C PRO A 94 7.79 -2.44 -6.89
N ARG A 95 7.38 -2.91 -5.71
CA ARG A 95 6.02 -2.76 -5.19
C ARG A 95 5.74 -1.33 -4.69
N LEU A 96 6.76 -0.59 -4.24
CA LEU A 96 6.61 0.79 -3.76
C LEU A 96 6.62 1.83 -4.88
N ILE A 97 7.14 1.48 -6.06
CA ILE A 97 7.02 2.28 -7.29
C ILE A 97 5.58 2.71 -7.53
N ARG A 98 4.62 1.79 -7.39
CA ARG A 98 3.21 2.07 -7.65
C ARG A 98 2.65 3.14 -6.70
N ILE A 99 3.13 3.17 -5.45
CA ILE A 99 2.73 4.15 -4.45
C ILE A 99 3.27 5.55 -4.79
N PHE A 100 4.50 5.63 -5.31
CA PHE A 100 5.08 6.89 -5.79
C PHE A 100 4.37 7.40 -7.06
N MET A 101 4.10 6.51 -8.03
CA MET A 101 3.41 6.85 -9.29
C MET A 101 1.94 7.27 -9.09
N ALA A 102 1.28 6.77 -8.06
CA ALA A 102 -0.09 7.14 -7.69
C ALA A 102 -0.19 8.44 -6.85
N SER A 103 0.93 9.12 -6.59
CA SER A 103 0.94 10.36 -5.82
C SER A 103 0.26 11.49 -6.60
N LYS A 104 -0.92 11.93 -6.14
CA LYS A 104 -1.66 13.06 -6.71
C LYS A 104 -0.82 14.35 -6.79
N ARG A 105 0.10 14.55 -5.85
CA ARG A 105 0.98 15.74 -5.84
C ARG A 105 1.94 15.72 -7.02
N THR A 106 2.58 14.58 -7.27
CA THR A 106 3.50 14.40 -8.41
C THR A 106 2.75 14.59 -9.73
N GLN A 107 1.56 14.00 -9.84
CA GLN A 107 0.73 14.12 -11.03
C GLN A 107 0.26 15.57 -11.28
N PHE A 108 -0.08 16.31 -10.21
CA PHE A 108 -0.47 17.72 -10.30
C PHE A 108 0.70 18.61 -10.73
N VAL A 109 1.88 18.45 -10.11
CA VAL A 109 3.08 19.22 -10.50
C VAL A 109 3.39 18.95 -11.97
N LEU A 110 3.48 17.69 -12.39
CA LEU A 110 3.76 17.36 -13.78
C LEU A 110 2.69 17.91 -14.73
N GLY A 111 1.42 17.80 -14.34
CA GLY A 111 0.30 18.36 -15.09
C GLY A 111 0.38 19.87 -15.26
N CYS A 112 0.80 20.63 -14.24
CA CYS A 112 1.04 22.08 -14.35
C CYS A 112 2.09 22.40 -15.40
N PHE A 113 3.21 21.67 -15.43
CA PHE A 113 4.28 21.90 -16.39
C PHE A 113 3.83 21.66 -17.84
N VAL A 114 3.18 20.52 -18.08
CA VAL A 114 2.64 20.17 -19.40
C VAL A 114 1.54 21.15 -19.81
N MET A 115 0.65 21.54 -18.89
CA MET A 115 -0.39 22.54 -19.11
C MET A 115 0.19 23.89 -19.53
N THR A 116 1.21 24.38 -18.81
CA THR A 116 1.87 25.66 -19.13
C THR A 116 2.57 25.59 -20.50
N ILE A 117 3.20 24.47 -20.86
CA ILE A 117 3.78 24.26 -22.20
C ILE A 117 2.69 24.36 -23.27
N VAL A 118 1.59 23.63 -23.11
CA VAL A 118 0.50 23.62 -24.10
C VAL A 118 -0.15 25.01 -24.18
N TYR A 119 -0.33 25.69 -23.06
CA TYR A 119 -0.82 27.07 -23.04
C TYR A 119 0.11 28.00 -23.83
N CYS A 120 1.42 27.96 -23.58
CA CYS A 120 2.39 28.77 -24.32
C CYS A 120 2.45 28.42 -25.82
N LEU A 121 2.29 27.14 -26.20
CA LEU A 121 2.21 26.72 -27.60
C LEU A 121 0.97 27.30 -28.30
N LEU A 122 -0.21 27.17 -27.67
CA LEU A 122 -1.45 27.70 -28.20
C LEU A 122 -1.40 29.23 -28.26
N LEU A 123 -0.84 29.89 -27.25
CA LEU A 123 -0.65 31.33 -27.22
C LEU A 123 0.30 31.80 -28.33
N SER A 124 1.43 31.11 -28.53
CA SER A 124 2.38 31.40 -29.62
C SER A 124 1.70 31.29 -30.98
N ALA A 125 0.92 30.23 -31.21
CA ALA A 125 0.15 30.06 -32.44
C ALA A 125 -0.89 31.19 -32.65
N MET A 126 -1.55 31.64 -31.57
CA MET A 126 -2.51 32.75 -31.63
C MET A 126 -1.84 34.09 -31.90
N LEU A 127 -0.69 34.38 -31.29
CA LEU A 127 0.08 35.61 -31.49
C LEU A 127 0.69 35.66 -32.89
N GLY A 128 1.08 34.52 -33.48
CA GLY A 128 1.57 34.43 -34.85
C GLY A 128 0.60 34.99 -35.90
N ALA A 129 -0.70 35.03 -35.61
CA ALA A 129 -1.74 35.55 -36.51
C ALA A 129 -1.97 37.07 -36.42
N VAL A 130 -1.35 37.77 -35.45
CA VAL A 130 -1.59 39.21 -35.20
C VAL A 130 -0.53 40.07 -35.90
N THR A 131 -0.92 41.02 -36.75
CA THR A 131 0.01 41.92 -37.44
C THR A 131 -0.17 43.37 -36.99
N GLY A 132 0.91 44.05 -36.58
CA GLY A 132 0.89 45.45 -36.14
C GLY A 132 2.12 45.83 -35.30
N SER A 133 2.41 47.13 -35.21
CA SER A 133 3.56 47.67 -34.45
C SER A 133 3.20 48.20 -33.06
N ASP A 134 1.91 48.40 -32.79
CA ASP A 134 1.47 49.10 -31.58
C ASP A 134 1.47 48.17 -30.36
N ALA A 135 1.80 48.74 -29.20
CA ALA A 135 1.78 48.03 -27.94
C ALA A 135 0.33 47.77 -27.50
N LEU A 136 -0.05 46.49 -27.46
CA LEU A 136 -1.39 46.06 -27.08
C LEU A 136 -1.38 45.51 -25.64
N PRO A 137 -2.47 45.70 -24.87
CA PRO A 137 -2.65 45.01 -23.61
C PRO A 137 -2.92 43.51 -23.86
N LEU A 138 -2.05 42.65 -23.34
CA LEU A 138 -2.09 41.19 -23.56
C LEU A 138 -2.24 40.43 -22.22
N PRO A 139 -3.46 40.40 -21.63
CA PRO A 139 -3.78 39.57 -20.47
C PRO A 139 -3.35 38.10 -20.62
N SER A 140 -3.43 37.55 -21.82
CA SER A 140 -2.95 36.20 -22.13
C SER A 140 -1.47 35.99 -21.87
N VAL A 141 -0.63 36.99 -22.17
CA VAL A 141 0.81 36.95 -21.88
C VAL A 141 1.06 37.10 -20.38
N THR A 142 0.33 37.97 -19.69
CA THR A 142 0.38 38.05 -18.21
C THR A 142 0.05 36.70 -17.57
N LEU A 143 -0.98 36.00 -18.05
CA LEU A 143 -1.33 34.67 -17.58
C LEU A 143 -0.21 33.66 -17.86
N ALA A 144 0.46 33.73 -19.02
CA ALA A 144 1.62 32.89 -19.32
C ALA A 144 2.75 33.09 -18.31
N VAL A 145 3.10 34.35 -18.02
CA VAL A 145 4.12 34.71 -17.02
C VAL A 145 3.72 34.19 -15.63
N ALA A 146 2.45 34.36 -15.23
CA ALA A 146 1.95 33.87 -13.95
C ALA A 146 2.02 32.33 -13.86
N LEU A 147 1.65 31.61 -14.92
CA LEU A 147 1.74 30.15 -14.98
C LEU A 147 3.18 29.66 -14.91
N VAL A 148 4.12 30.34 -15.58
CA VAL A 148 5.55 30.00 -15.49
C VAL A 148 6.10 30.29 -14.09
N ALA A 149 5.78 31.44 -13.49
CA ALA A 149 6.18 31.76 -12.12
C ALA A 149 5.65 30.71 -11.13
N LEU A 150 4.40 30.27 -11.29
CA LEU A 150 3.82 29.17 -10.53
C LEU A 150 4.61 27.87 -10.74
N SER A 151 4.94 27.52 -11.99
CA SER A 151 5.76 26.34 -12.30
C SER A 151 7.13 26.39 -11.61
N VAL A 152 7.82 27.53 -11.58
CA VAL A 152 9.10 27.68 -10.86
C VAL A 152 8.92 27.43 -9.35
N CYS A 153 7.89 28.00 -8.74
CA CYS A 153 7.58 27.74 -7.33
C CYS A 153 7.29 26.26 -7.07
N LEU A 154 6.50 25.63 -7.95
CA LEU A 154 6.19 24.20 -7.88
C LEU A 154 7.42 23.32 -8.05
N LEU A 155 8.41 23.71 -8.87
CA LEU A 155 9.68 22.99 -8.99
C LEU A 155 10.43 22.96 -7.65
N GLY A 156 10.57 24.11 -7.00
CA GLY A 156 11.21 24.19 -5.68
C GLY A 156 10.49 23.37 -4.61
N LEU A 157 9.16 23.45 -4.57
CA LEU A 157 8.33 22.63 -3.68
C LEU A 157 8.44 21.14 -3.99
N PHE A 158 8.46 20.78 -5.28
CA PHE A 158 8.63 19.39 -5.72
C PHE A 158 9.95 18.83 -5.24
N GLN A 159 11.04 19.57 -5.40
CA GLN A 159 12.36 19.14 -4.93
C GLN A 159 12.41 19.00 -3.41
N HIS A 160 11.81 19.93 -2.66
CA HIS A 160 11.70 19.82 -1.20
C HIS A 160 10.91 18.59 -0.75
N VAL A 161 9.77 18.32 -1.40
CA VAL A 161 8.95 17.14 -1.09
C VAL A 161 9.69 15.85 -1.45
N LEU A 162 10.36 15.82 -2.60
CA LEU A 162 11.14 14.66 -3.04
C LEU A 162 12.27 14.34 -2.06
N ALA A 163 13.05 15.35 -1.67
CA ALA A 163 14.13 15.19 -0.70
C ALA A 163 13.64 14.59 0.64
N ARG A 164 12.44 14.96 1.10
CA ARG A 164 11.84 14.40 2.32
C ARG A 164 11.17 13.04 2.12
N SER A 165 10.72 12.73 0.91
CA SER A 165 10.03 11.47 0.60
C SER A 165 10.97 10.25 0.48
N ILE A 166 12.26 10.50 0.29
CA ILE A 166 13.32 9.47 0.23
C ILE A 166 13.66 8.92 1.63
N MET A 167 13.17 9.57 2.70
CA MET A 167 13.37 9.08 4.06
C MET A 167 12.47 7.86 4.31
N SER A 168 13.11 6.72 4.55
CA SER A 168 12.51 5.42 4.89
C SER A 168 11.38 5.53 5.92
N GLU A 169 11.50 6.43 6.90
CA GLU A 169 10.48 6.72 7.91
C GLU A 169 9.11 7.09 7.33
N THR A 170 9.05 7.83 6.21
CA THR A 170 7.77 8.22 5.60
C THR A 170 7.09 7.03 4.93
N VAL A 171 7.86 6.12 4.34
CA VAL A 171 7.34 4.88 3.73
C VAL A 171 6.84 3.94 4.83
N VAL A 172 7.64 3.73 5.88
CA VAL A 172 7.27 2.89 7.03
C VAL A 172 5.98 3.40 7.67
N ARG A 173 5.90 4.70 7.98
CA ARG A 173 4.70 5.30 8.58
C ARG A 173 3.49 5.24 7.66
N ARG A 174 3.67 5.38 6.34
CA ARG A 174 2.56 5.29 5.38
C ARG A 174 2.01 3.87 5.29
N VAL A 175 2.87 2.88 5.07
CA VAL A 175 2.46 1.46 4.98
C VAL A 175 1.88 1.00 6.32
N GLY A 176 2.50 1.42 7.43
CA GLY A 176 2.00 1.18 8.79
C GLY A 176 0.62 1.80 9.02
N GLY A 177 0.41 3.07 8.63
CA GLY A 177 -0.88 3.75 8.76
C GLY A 177 -2.00 3.12 7.91
N GLU A 178 -1.70 2.64 6.71
CA GLU A 178 -2.66 1.90 5.87
C GLU A 178 -3.06 0.57 6.51
N LEU A 179 -2.10 -0.14 7.13
CA LEU A 179 -2.35 -1.38 7.86
C LEU A 179 -3.14 -1.14 9.16
N ASP A 180 -2.78 -0.12 9.94
CA ASP A 180 -3.50 0.26 11.16
C ASP A 180 -4.96 0.62 10.84
N ALA A 181 -5.20 1.35 9.75
CA ALA A 181 -6.55 1.70 9.31
C ALA A 181 -7.37 0.46 8.95
N LEU A 182 -6.76 -0.53 8.29
CA LEU A 182 -7.39 -1.81 7.97
C LEU A 182 -7.72 -2.60 9.25
N ILE A 183 -6.78 -2.71 10.20
CA ILE A 183 -6.97 -3.44 11.45
C ILE A 183 -8.04 -2.78 12.34
N ARG A 184 -8.14 -1.45 12.34
CA ARG A 184 -9.21 -0.74 13.08
C ARG A 184 -10.62 -1.05 12.56
N GLY A 185 -10.74 -1.52 11.32
CA GLY A 185 -11.99 -1.99 10.75
C GLY A 185 -12.39 -3.40 11.19
N PHE A 186 -11.53 -4.14 11.88
CA PHE A 186 -11.87 -5.45 12.44
C PHE A 186 -12.63 -5.31 13.76
N GLU A 187 -13.49 -6.29 14.02
CA GLU A 187 -14.23 -6.36 15.28
C GLU A 187 -13.29 -6.50 16.49
N PRO A 188 -13.65 -5.95 17.66
CA PRO A 188 -12.92 -6.19 18.89
C PRO A 188 -12.91 -7.67 19.27
N LEU A 189 -11.77 -8.16 19.77
CA LEU A 189 -11.65 -9.53 20.25
C LEU A 189 -12.45 -9.72 21.54
N MET A 190 -13.49 -10.55 21.48
CA MET A 190 -14.36 -10.82 22.65
C MET A 190 -13.87 -12.01 23.50
N GLY A 191 -13.10 -12.93 22.91
CA GLY A 191 -12.61 -14.13 23.59
C GLY A 191 -11.72 -14.99 22.70
N PRO A 192 -11.25 -16.15 23.18
CA PRO A 192 -10.59 -17.12 22.31
C PRO A 192 -11.56 -17.54 21.19
N PRO A 193 -11.08 -17.75 19.96
CA PRO A 193 -11.94 -18.25 18.89
C PRO A 193 -12.53 -19.60 19.31
N GLU A 194 -13.86 -19.67 19.39
CA GLU A 194 -14.58 -20.91 19.78
C GLU A 194 -14.41 -22.01 18.72
N GLU A 195 -14.22 -21.62 17.46
CA GLU A 195 -14.18 -22.51 16.31
C GLU A 195 -12.85 -22.41 15.56
N THR A 196 -12.18 -23.55 15.42
CA THR A 196 -11.04 -23.72 14.52
C THR A 196 -11.52 -24.38 13.23
N PRO A 197 -11.27 -23.78 12.03
CA PRO A 197 -11.70 -24.32 10.74
C PRO A 197 -11.40 -25.82 10.56
N GLU A 198 -10.22 -26.25 11.00
CA GLU A 198 -9.74 -27.63 10.85
C GLU A 198 -10.60 -28.65 11.61
N ARG A 199 -11.23 -28.25 12.72
CA ARG A 199 -12.11 -29.12 13.52
C ARG A 199 -13.53 -29.21 13.00
N LEU A 200 -13.94 -28.26 12.16
CA LEU A 200 -15.29 -28.23 11.57
C LEU A 200 -15.36 -28.91 10.21
N LEU A 201 -14.21 -29.20 9.59
CA LEU A 201 -14.19 -30.08 8.43
C LEU A 201 -14.62 -31.49 8.86
N PRO A 202 -15.53 -32.14 8.11
CA PRO A 202 -15.86 -33.54 8.35
C PRO A 202 -14.59 -34.41 8.32
N GLU A 203 -14.47 -35.40 9.22
CA GLU A 203 -13.26 -36.25 9.31
C GLU A 203 -12.90 -36.89 7.97
N ARG A 204 -13.92 -37.30 7.21
CA ARG A 204 -13.76 -37.95 5.90
C ARG A 204 -13.65 -36.95 4.74
N PHE A 205 -13.63 -35.64 5.01
CA PHE A 205 -13.55 -34.60 3.97
C PHE A 205 -12.29 -34.74 3.12
N ALA A 206 -11.15 -35.09 3.72
CA ALA A 206 -9.91 -35.28 2.98
C ALA A 206 -10.00 -36.41 1.93
N GLU A 207 -10.76 -37.47 2.24
CA GLU A 207 -10.85 -38.70 1.44
C GLU A 207 -12.04 -38.68 0.46
N GLU A 208 -13.19 -38.16 0.91
CA GLU A 208 -14.46 -38.27 0.19
C GLU A 208 -14.84 -37.00 -0.58
N ALA A 209 -14.22 -35.84 -0.30
CA ALA A 209 -14.61 -34.61 -0.98
C ALA A 209 -14.26 -34.68 -2.47
N PHE A 210 -15.18 -34.23 -3.32
CA PHE A 210 -14.87 -34.04 -4.73
C PHE A 210 -13.93 -32.83 -4.89
N ARG A 211 -12.68 -33.09 -5.27
CA ARG A 211 -11.64 -32.07 -5.38
C ARG A 211 -11.38 -31.61 -6.81
N PHE A 212 -11.26 -30.31 -7.00
CA PHE A 212 -10.93 -29.69 -8.28
C PHE A 212 -10.09 -28.42 -8.10
N GLY A 213 -9.58 -27.91 -9.22
CA GLY A 213 -8.70 -26.75 -9.24
C GLY A 213 -9.39 -25.43 -9.52
N PRO A 214 -8.70 -24.32 -9.21
CA PRO A 214 -9.19 -22.97 -9.47
C PRO A 214 -9.35 -22.67 -10.96
N GLY A 215 -8.76 -23.48 -11.85
CA GLY A 215 -8.87 -23.33 -13.31
C GLY A 215 -7.98 -22.22 -13.89
N LYS A 216 -7.22 -21.51 -13.04
CA LYS A 216 -6.13 -20.59 -13.43
C LYS A 216 -5.07 -20.55 -12.32
N GLY A 217 -3.80 -20.43 -12.69
CA GLY A 217 -2.70 -20.21 -11.75
C GLY A 217 -2.49 -18.74 -11.38
N GLY A 218 -2.06 -18.46 -10.15
CA GLY A 218 -1.74 -17.11 -9.69
C GLY A 218 -1.97 -16.91 -8.20
N TYR A 219 -1.97 -15.65 -7.75
CA TYR A 219 -2.29 -15.30 -6.36
C TYR A 219 -3.78 -15.10 -6.16
N ILE A 220 -4.33 -15.67 -5.08
CA ILE A 220 -5.69 -15.37 -4.62
C ILE A 220 -5.73 -13.93 -4.13
N ARG A 221 -6.50 -13.07 -4.80
CA ARG A 221 -6.65 -11.66 -4.43
C ARG A 221 -7.82 -11.45 -3.49
N ALA A 222 -8.93 -12.12 -3.77
CA ALA A 222 -10.14 -12.07 -2.97
C ALA A 222 -10.98 -13.33 -3.18
N ILE A 223 -11.74 -13.70 -2.15
CA ILE A 223 -12.79 -14.71 -2.19
C ILE A 223 -14.10 -14.02 -1.83
N ALA A 224 -15.09 -14.12 -2.72
CA ALA A 224 -16.42 -13.57 -2.53
C ALA A 224 -17.25 -14.49 -1.63
N PHE A 225 -16.91 -14.57 -0.33
CA PHE A 225 -17.50 -15.52 0.62
C PHE A 225 -19.03 -15.48 0.65
N GLY A 226 -19.66 -14.30 0.57
CA GLY A 226 -21.12 -14.20 0.52
C GLY A 226 -21.72 -14.95 -0.67
N ARG A 227 -21.17 -14.76 -1.88
CA ARG A 227 -21.62 -15.49 -3.08
C ARG A 227 -21.29 -16.99 -2.98
N LEU A 228 -20.14 -17.34 -2.40
CA LEU A 228 -19.72 -18.73 -2.24
C LEU A 228 -20.63 -19.50 -1.26
N VAL A 229 -21.06 -18.86 -0.17
CA VAL A 229 -22.05 -19.40 0.76
C VAL A 229 -23.39 -19.64 0.06
N GLU A 230 -23.86 -18.70 -0.76
CA GLU A 230 -25.10 -18.88 -1.53
C GLU A 230 -25.01 -20.05 -2.51
N VAL A 231 -23.91 -20.15 -3.28
CA VAL A 231 -23.69 -21.27 -4.21
C VAL A 231 -23.66 -22.61 -3.47
N ALA A 232 -22.98 -22.66 -2.32
CA ALA A 232 -22.91 -23.85 -1.47
C ALA A 232 -24.28 -24.22 -0.88
N ARG A 233 -25.08 -23.22 -0.50
CA ARG A 233 -26.45 -23.41 0.01
C ARG A 233 -27.40 -23.92 -1.07
N GLU A 234 -27.38 -23.34 -2.26
CA GLU A 234 -28.21 -23.75 -3.40
C GLU A 234 -27.91 -25.19 -3.84
N ALA A 235 -26.65 -25.61 -3.75
CA ALA A 235 -26.20 -26.96 -4.07
C ALA A 235 -26.25 -27.94 -2.88
N ASP A 236 -26.72 -27.47 -1.72
CA ASP A 236 -26.72 -28.17 -0.43
C ASP A 236 -25.40 -28.92 -0.12
N CYS A 237 -24.28 -28.19 -0.23
CA CYS A 237 -22.95 -28.74 0.00
C CYS A 237 -22.10 -27.86 0.92
N LEU A 238 -21.03 -28.45 1.42
CA LEU A 238 -19.92 -27.82 2.11
C LEU A 238 -18.76 -27.64 1.13
N VAL A 239 -18.27 -26.40 1.05
CA VAL A 239 -17.07 -26.05 0.28
C VAL A 239 -15.88 -25.93 1.22
N GLY A 240 -14.87 -26.77 1.03
CA GLY A 240 -13.57 -26.64 1.68
C GLY A 240 -12.55 -26.02 0.73
N LEU A 241 -11.83 -25.00 1.17
CA LEU A 241 -10.71 -24.41 0.44
C LEU A 241 -9.42 -24.72 1.19
N ASP A 242 -8.36 -25.08 0.47
CA ASP A 242 -7.01 -25.28 1.05
C ASP A 242 -6.15 -24.00 1.00
N PHE A 243 -6.72 -22.90 0.54
CA PHE A 243 -6.05 -21.62 0.35
C PHE A 243 -6.89 -20.48 0.90
N ARG A 244 -6.22 -19.35 1.16
CA ARG A 244 -6.82 -18.07 1.52
C ARG A 244 -6.29 -16.94 0.64
N ALA A 245 -6.85 -15.74 0.80
CA ALA A 245 -6.32 -14.56 0.16
C ALA A 245 -4.82 -14.38 0.48
N GLY A 246 -4.05 -14.08 -0.55
CA GLY A 246 -2.58 -14.03 -0.50
C GLY A 246 -1.91 -15.28 -1.05
N ASP A 247 -2.50 -16.47 -0.95
CA ASP A 247 -1.80 -17.69 -1.36
C ASP A 247 -1.61 -17.79 -2.87
N PHE A 248 -0.54 -18.48 -3.28
CA PHE A 248 -0.31 -18.80 -4.69
C PHE A 248 -0.91 -20.17 -5.00
N VAL A 249 -1.74 -20.24 -6.02
CA VAL A 249 -2.39 -21.47 -6.48
C VAL A 249 -1.93 -21.81 -7.89
N VAL A 250 -1.87 -23.11 -8.19
CA VAL A 250 -1.59 -23.65 -9.52
C VAL A 250 -2.90 -24.05 -10.19
N GLU A 251 -2.95 -23.93 -11.52
CA GLU A 251 -4.16 -24.11 -12.34
C GLU A 251 -4.87 -25.45 -12.08
N ASP A 252 -4.10 -26.55 -12.16
CA ASP A 252 -4.56 -27.93 -11.95
C ASP A 252 -4.43 -28.39 -10.49
N GLY A 253 -4.28 -27.46 -9.55
CA GLY A 253 -4.23 -27.77 -8.12
C GLY A 253 -5.55 -28.40 -7.64
N LYS A 254 -5.54 -29.08 -6.49
CA LYS A 254 -6.75 -29.71 -5.91
C LYS A 254 -7.23 -29.01 -4.63
N GLY A 255 -7.13 -27.68 -4.63
CA GLY A 255 -7.34 -26.83 -3.46
C GLY A 255 -8.80 -26.48 -3.16
N ILE A 256 -9.77 -26.97 -3.95
CA ILE A 256 -11.20 -26.79 -3.71
C ILE A 256 -11.83 -28.16 -3.55
N GLY A 257 -12.54 -28.40 -2.45
CA GLY A 257 -13.28 -29.63 -2.16
C GLY A 257 -14.77 -29.38 -1.93
N LEU A 258 -15.62 -30.30 -2.40
CA LEU A 258 -17.07 -30.30 -2.17
C LEU A 258 -17.51 -31.55 -1.43
N MET A 259 -18.37 -31.39 -0.42
CA MET A 259 -19.01 -32.47 0.32
C MET A 259 -20.52 -32.22 0.47
N PRO A 260 -21.41 -33.18 0.16
CA PRO A 260 -21.15 -34.50 -0.42
C PRO A 260 -20.45 -34.41 -1.79
N PRO A 261 -19.71 -35.44 -2.22
CA PRO A 261 -19.01 -35.42 -3.50
C PRO A 261 -20.01 -35.39 -4.65
N HIS A 262 -20.28 -34.19 -5.14
CA HIS A 262 -21.12 -33.98 -6.31
C HIS A 262 -20.30 -33.35 -7.43
N ARG A 263 -19.98 -34.15 -8.46
CA ARG A 263 -19.31 -33.64 -9.65
C ARG A 263 -20.33 -32.99 -10.57
N SER A 264 -20.36 -31.66 -10.56
CA SER A 264 -21.14 -30.84 -11.48
C SER A 264 -20.24 -29.77 -12.08
N ASP A 265 -20.02 -29.80 -13.39
CA ASP A 265 -19.17 -28.82 -14.07
C ASP A 265 -19.71 -27.40 -13.92
N ARG A 266 -21.05 -27.25 -13.84
CA ARG A 266 -21.72 -25.99 -13.54
C ARG A 266 -21.37 -25.48 -12.14
N LEU A 267 -21.48 -26.34 -11.12
CA LEU A 267 -21.15 -25.97 -9.74
C LEU A 267 -19.68 -25.60 -9.60
N CYS A 268 -18.78 -26.35 -10.24
CA CYS A 268 -17.36 -26.02 -10.28
C CYS A 268 -17.10 -24.65 -10.92
N ALA A 269 -17.82 -24.31 -12.00
CA ALA A 269 -17.70 -22.99 -12.63
C ALA A 269 -18.21 -21.88 -11.70
N GLU A 270 -19.38 -22.06 -11.07
CA GLU A 270 -19.96 -21.09 -10.13
C GLU A 270 -19.05 -20.84 -8.93
N VAL A 271 -18.44 -21.89 -8.36
CA VAL A 271 -17.45 -21.76 -7.27
C VAL A 271 -16.20 -21.01 -7.75
N ARG A 272 -15.65 -21.32 -8.93
CA ARG A 272 -14.48 -20.62 -9.48
C ARG A 272 -14.75 -19.13 -9.70
N GLU A 273 -15.96 -18.76 -10.12
CA GLU A 273 -16.32 -17.34 -10.30
C GLU A 273 -16.28 -16.52 -9.00
N THR A 274 -16.36 -17.17 -7.83
CA THR A 274 -16.23 -16.51 -6.53
C THR A 274 -14.78 -16.25 -6.13
N ILE A 275 -13.81 -16.84 -6.84
CA ILE A 275 -12.39 -16.80 -6.51
C ILE A 275 -11.67 -15.88 -7.50
N VAL A 276 -11.17 -14.75 -7.01
CA VAL A 276 -10.47 -13.77 -7.85
C VAL A 276 -8.97 -14.05 -7.82
N ILE A 277 -8.42 -14.42 -8.97
CA ILE A 277 -6.99 -14.75 -9.14
C ILE A 277 -6.30 -13.69 -9.98
N GLY A 278 -5.05 -13.34 -9.64
CA GLY A 278 -4.24 -12.49 -10.50
C GLY A 278 -2.73 -12.68 -10.32
N ALA A 279 -1.95 -12.03 -11.17
CA ALA A 279 -0.49 -12.18 -11.22
C ALA A 279 0.25 -11.64 -9.97
N HIS A 280 -0.42 -10.85 -9.14
CA HIS A 280 0.17 -10.21 -7.95
C HIS A 280 -0.79 -10.27 -6.78
N ARG A 281 -0.24 -10.45 -5.57
CA ARG A 281 -0.94 -10.31 -4.28
C ARG A 281 -1.48 -8.90 -4.10
N THR A 282 -2.51 -8.78 -3.26
CA THR A 282 -3.19 -7.51 -2.95
C THR A 282 -3.53 -7.43 -1.46
N PRO A 283 -3.55 -6.23 -0.85
CA PRO A 283 -3.88 -6.06 0.57
C PRO A 283 -5.36 -6.23 0.92
N VAL A 284 -6.24 -6.43 -0.07
CA VAL A 284 -7.71 -6.35 0.09
C VAL A 284 -8.25 -7.32 1.15
N GLN A 285 -7.78 -8.57 1.15
CA GLN A 285 -8.17 -9.61 2.13
C GLN A 285 -6.95 -10.32 2.75
N ASP A 286 -5.73 -9.84 2.49
CA ASP A 286 -4.48 -10.41 3.03
C ASP A 286 -3.85 -9.43 4.04
N VAL A 287 -4.10 -9.63 5.33
CA VAL A 287 -3.54 -8.78 6.40
C VAL A 287 -2.01 -8.90 6.48
N GLU A 288 -1.47 -10.08 6.15
CA GLU A 288 -0.04 -10.34 6.18
C GLU A 288 0.68 -9.63 5.03
N PHE A 289 -0.02 -9.22 3.97
CA PHE A 289 0.56 -8.52 2.84
C PHE A 289 1.32 -7.26 3.27
N SER A 290 0.66 -6.37 4.03
CA SER A 290 1.26 -5.11 4.46
C SER A 290 2.37 -5.32 5.50
N ILE A 291 2.24 -6.36 6.34
CA ILE A 291 3.27 -6.75 7.32
C ILE A 291 4.52 -7.22 6.59
N ARG A 292 4.38 -8.13 5.62
CA ARG A 292 5.48 -8.61 4.79
C ARG A 292 6.13 -7.47 4.00
N HIS A 293 5.36 -6.45 3.63
CA HIS A 293 5.90 -5.28 2.97
C HIS A 293 6.79 -4.44 3.88
N LEU A 294 6.39 -4.22 5.14
CA LEU A 294 7.24 -3.59 6.15
C LEU A 294 8.50 -4.42 6.41
N VAL A 295 8.35 -5.74 6.53
CA VAL A 295 9.47 -6.67 6.70
C VAL A 295 10.44 -6.60 5.52
N GLU A 296 9.95 -6.53 4.27
CA GLU A 296 10.81 -6.35 3.10
C GLU A 296 11.66 -5.07 3.20
N VAL A 297 11.09 -3.97 3.70
CA VAL A 297 11.83 -2.73 3.95
C VAL A 297 12.93 -2.94 5.00
N ALA A 298 12.64 -3.63 6.11
CA ALA A 298 13.65 -3.95 7.12
C ALA A 298 14.78 -4.84 6.56
N LEU A 299 14.44 -5.89 5.80
CA LEU A 299 15.41 -6.78 5.20
C LEU A 299 16.35 -6.06 4.24
N ARG A 300 15.81 -5.17 3.40
CA ARG A 300 16.62 -4.35 2.49
C ARG A 300 17.53 -3.40 3.25
N ALA A 301 17.00 -2.72 4.26
CA ALA A 301 17.78 -1.82 5.10
C ALA A 301 18.94 -2.57 5.79
N MET A 302 18.71 -3.81 6.23
CA MET A 302 19.75 -4.65 6.83
C MET A 302 20.71 -5.30 5.81
N SER A 303 20.43 -5.24 4.51
CA SER A 303 21.29 -5.84 3.49
C SER A 303 22.71 -5.25 3.52
N PRO A 304 23.74 -6.00 3.10
CA PRO A 304 25.12 -5.49 3.08
C PRO A 304 25.30 -4.20 2.26
N SER A 305 24.44 -3.98 1.26
CA SER A 305 24.52 -2.82 0.37
C SER A 305 24.03 -1.51 0.98
N LEU A 306 23.10 -1.57 1.95
CA LEU A 306 22.56 -0.39 2.63
C LEU A 306 23.10 -0.28 4.05
N ASN A 307 23.06 -1.39 4.80
CA ASN A 307 23.46 -1.50 6.19
C ASN A 307 22.94 -0.35 7.09
N ASP A 308 21.63 -0.09 6.98
CA ASP A 308 20.91 0.92 7.75
C ASP A 308 20.06 0.26 8.85
N PRO A 309 20.62 0.06 10.06
CA PRO A 309 19.88 -0.52 11.18
C PRO A 309 18.75 0.38 11.68
N TYR A 310 18.83 1.71 11.52
CA TYR A 310 17.81 2.63 12.03
C TYR A 310 16.49 2.49 11.27
N THR A 311 16.54 2.30 9.95
CA THR A 311 15.34 1.99 9.17
C THR A 311 14.71 0.66 9.60
N ALA A 312 15.53 -0.37 9.87
CA ALA A 312 15.02 -1.65 10.37
C ALA A 312 14.38 -1.52 11.76
N ILE A 313 14.99 -0.72 12.64
CA ILE A 313 14.42 -0.39 13.97
C ILE A 313 13.08 0.34 13.82
N ALA A 314 12.99 1.33 12.94
CA ALA A 314 11.74 2.05 12.68
C ALA A 314 10.63 1.10 12.19
N VAL A 315 10.97 0.11 11.37
CA VAL A 315 10.03 -0.96 10.98
C VAL A 315 9.61 -1.81 12.18
N ILE A 316 10.54 -2.25 13.02
CA ILE A 316 10.25 -3.04 14.23
C ILE A 316 9.31 -2.26 15.16
N ASP A 317 9.53 -0.96 15.33
CA ASP A 317 8.67 -0.10 16.14
C ASP A 317 7.27 0.03 15.57
N GLN A 318 7.15 0.26 14.25
CA GLN A 318 5.85 0.32 13.59
C GLN A 318 5.11 -1.02 13.67
N LEU A 319 5.82 -2.15 13.47
CA LEU A 319 5.24 -3.49 13.63
C LEU A 319 4.79 -3.72 15.07
N SER A 320 5.55 -3.25 16.06
CA SER A 320 5.17 -3.33 17.47
C SER A 320 3.86 -2.60 17.74
N ALA A 321 3.74 -1.36 17.27
CA ALA A 321 2.50 -0.58 17.40
C ALA A 321 1.30 -1.27 16.72
N THR A 322 1.53 -1.77 15.50
CA THR A 322 0.51 -2.45 14.68
C THR A 322 0.03 -3.74 15.37
N LEU A 323 0.97 -4.55 15.88
CA LEU A 323 0.64 -5.80 16.57
C LEU A 323 -0.09 -5.54 17.88
N SER A 324 0.32 -4.54 18.67
CA SER A 324 -0.39 -4.13 19.88
C SER A 324 -1.86 -3.76 19.62
N LEU A 325 -2.16 -3.18 18.45
CA LEU A 325 -3.54 -2.96 18.01
C LEU A 325 -4.22 -4.28 17.60
N LEU A 326 -3.55 -5.10 16.80
CA LEU A 326 -4.10 -6.34 16.21
C LEU A 326 -4.39 -7.43 17.25
N LEU A 327 -3.63 -7.52 18.34
CA LEU A 327 -3.86 -8.51 19.40
C LEU A 327 -5.23 -8.35 20.10
N ASN A 328 -5.84 -7.16 19.99
CA ASN A 328 -7.17 -6.84 20.51
C ASN A 328 -8.28 -6.96 19.45
N ARG A 329 -7.99 -7.52 18.28
CA ARG A 329 -8.93 -7.63 17.16
C ARG A 329 -9.17 -9.06 16.74
N GLU A 330 -10.40 -9.32 16.28
CA GLU A 330 -10.76 -10.57 15.65
C GLU A 330 -10.20 -10.60 14.23
N LEU A 331 -9.31 -11.57 13.99
CA LEU A 331 -8.83 -11.81 12.64
C LEU A 331 -9.94 -12.44 11.79
N PRO A 332 -9.94 -12.20 10.46
CA PRO A 332 -10.94 -12.74 9.55
C PRO A 332 -11.26 -14.22 9.79
N PRO A 333 -12.55 -14.61 9.79
CA PRO A 333 -12.96 -15.97 10.06
C PRO A 333 -12.54 -16.92 8.92
N GLY A 334 -12.42 -18.20 9.26
CA GLY A 334 -12.21 -19.28 8.28
C GLY A 334 -13.43 -20.19 8.12
N VAL A 335 -14.56 -19.81 8.71
CA VAL A 335 -15.81 -20.59 8.75
C VAL A 335 -16.93 -19.63 8.40
N PHE A 336 -17.75 -19.99 7.41
CA PHE A 336 -18.86 -19.18 6.94
C PHE A 336 -20.14 -20.01 6.91
N ARG A 337 -21.20 -19.42 7.45
CA ARG A 337 -22.51 -20.05 7.62
C ARG A 337 -23.55 -19.35 6.74
N ASP A 338 -24.59 -20.08 6.36
CA ASP A 338 -25.78 -19.49 5.75
C ASP A 338 -26.70 -18.80 6.78
N ALA A 339 -27.82 -18.24 6.32
CA ALA A 339 -28.79 -17.55 7.16
C ALA A 339 -29.47 -18.49 8.18
N GLU A 340 -29.47 -19.79 7.89
CA GLU A 340 -29.99 -20.85 8.76
C GLU A 340 -28.94 -21.35 9.77
N GLY A 341 -27.70 -20.84 9.72
CA GLY A 341 -26.61 -21.16 10.64
C GLY A 341 -25.82 -22.43 10.26
N VAL A 342 -26.07 -23.02 9.10
CA VAL A 342 -25.37 -24.21 8.60
C VAL A 342 -24.01 -23.80 8.04
N VAL A 343 -22.95 -24.55 8.36
CA VAL A 343 -21.61 -24.29 7.81
C VAL A 343 -21.59 -24.64 6.33
N ARG A 344 -21.28 -23.65 5.49
CA ARG A 344 -21.25 -23.79 4.03
C ARG A 344 -19.86 -23.67 3.44
N VAL A 345 -18.97 -22.90 4.07
CA VAL A 345 -17.60 -22.72 3.59
C VAL A 345 -16.62 -22.81 4.74
N ILE A 346 -15.54 -23.57 4.54
CA ILE A 346 -14.40 -23.63 5.45
C ILE A 346 -13.12 -23.36 4.66
N CYS A 347 -12.25 -22.50 5.18
CA CYS A 347 -10.95 -22.19 4.58
C CYS A 347 -9.89 -21.87 5.65
N PRO A 348 -8.60 -21.94 5.30
CA PRO A 348 -7.53 -21.39 6.13
C PRO A 348 -7.82 -19.94 6.52
N ARG A 349 -7.47 -19.59 7.74
CA ARG A 349 -7.59 -18.22 8.26
C ARG A 349 -6.25 -17.68 8.75
N PRO A 350 -6.04 -16.35 8.74
CA PRO A 350 -4.95 -15.75 9.51
C PRO A 350 -5.15 -16.02 11.01
N THR A 351 -4.04 -16.32 11.69
CA THR A 351 -3.98 -16.46 13.15
C THR A 351 -3.04 -15.40 13.70
N HIS A 352 -3.20 -15.01 14.97
CA HIS A 352 -2.25 -14.10 15.62
C HIS A 352 -0.83 -14.70 15.55
N ALA A 353 -0.72 -16.04 15.63
CA ALA A 353 0.54 -16.73 15.50
C ALA A 353 1.20 -16.58 14.12
N SER A 354 0.42 -16.71 13.04
CA SER A 354 0.93 -16.54 11.67
C SER A 354 1.34 -15.09 11.41
N VAL A 355 0.57 -14.13 11.93
CA VAL A 355 0.84 -12.70 11.81
C VAL A 355 2.10 -12.28 12.59
N ILE A 356 2.27 -12.74 13.83
CA ILE A 356 3.49 -12.52 14.63
C ILE A 356 4.70 -13.13 13.92
N GLY A 357 4.59 -14.37 13.43
CA GLY A 357 5.66 -15.01 12.66
C GLY A 357 6.02 -14.21 11.41
N ALA A 358 5.03 -13.79 10.63
CA ALA A 358 5.24 -12.98 9.44
C ALA A 358 5.97 -11.65 9.74
N ALA A 359 5.77 -11.05 10.92
CA ALA A 359 6.41 -9.81 11.34
C ALA A 359 7.85 -10.01 11.84
N PHE A 360 8.12 -11.06 12.61
CA PHE A 360 9.39 -11.24 13.33
C PHE A 360 10.36 -12.21 12.66
N ASP A 361 9.88 -13.31 12.06
CA ASP A 361 10.73 -14.46 11.70
C ASP A 361 11.87 -14.07 10.76
N GLN A 362 11.57 -13.34 9.68
CA GLN A 362 12.59 -12.96 8.70
C GLN A 362 13.51 -11.83 9.21
N ILE A 363 12.98 -10.88 9.98
CA ILE A 363 13.81 -9.81 10.56
C ILE A 363 14.82 -10.41 11.54
N ARG A 364 14.38 -11.33 12.39
CA ARG A 364 15.23 -12.12 13.29
C ARG A 364 16.31 -12.87 12.52
N GLN A 365 15.93 -13.68 11.52
CA GLN A 365 16.86 -14.48 10.73
C GLN A 365 17.96 -13.64 10.04
N ASN A 366 17.62 -12.43 9.59
CA ASN A 366 18.57 -11.54 8.89
C ASN A 366 19.26 -10.53 9.81
N GLY A 367 18.78 -10.37 11.04
CA GLY A 367 19.28 -9.43 12.04
C GLY A 367 20.04 -10.09 13.19
N ALA A 368 20.11 -11.43 13.25
CA ALA A 368 20.67 -12.19 14.37
C ALA A 368 22.12 -11.81 14.73
N GLU A 369 22.93 -11.47 13.73
CA GLU A 369 24.34 -11.05 13.95
C GLU A 369 24.49 -9.56 14.32
N LYS A 370 23.38 -8.80 14.40
CA LYS A 370 23.38 -7.36 14.67
C LYS A 370 22.77 -7.12 16.06
N PRO A 371 23.58 -6.89 17.13
CA PRO A 371 23.09 -6.70 18.49
C PRO A 371 21.96 -5.69 18.61
N VAL A 372 22.10 -4.55 17.91
CA VAL A 372 21.09 -3.50 17.92
C VAL A 372 19.72 -4.01 17.45
N ILE A 373 19.65 -4.88 16.43
CA ILE A 373 18.40 -5.43 15.93
C ILE A 373 17.81 -6.44 16.91
N VAL A 374 18.64 -7.35 17.43
CA VAL A 374 18.24 -8.35 18.43
C VAL A 374 17.64 -7.67 19.67
N ILE A 375 18.30 -6.63 20.19
CA ILE A 375 17.83 -5.83 21.32
C ILE A 375 16.44 -5.22 21.02
N HIS A 376 16.26 -4.60 19.86
CA HIS A 376 14.99 -3.95 19.52
C HIS A 376 13.85 -4.95 19.26
N LEU A 377 14.14 -6.16 18.77
CA LEU A 377 13.13 -7.23 18.66
C LEU A 377 12.65 -7.69 20.05
N LEU A 378 13.55 -7.78 21.03
CA LEU A 378 13.19 -8.11 22.41
C LEU A 378 12.39 -6.98 23.08
N GLU A 379 12.83 -5.73 22.91
CA GLU A 379 12.08 -4.55 23.39
C GLU A 379 10.72 -4.40 22.71
N ALA A 380 10.59 -4.81 21.44
CA ALA A 380 9.31 -4.87 20.75
C ALA A 380 8.36 -5.87 21.44
N ILE A 381 8.83 -7.08 21.72
CA ILE A 381 8.02 -8.09 22.40
C ILE A 381 7.62 -7.62 23.82
N GLU A 382 8.55 -6.99 24.55
CA GLU A 382 8.28 -6.38 25.86
C GLU A 382 7.13 -5.35 25.77
N ARG A 383 7.17 -4.46 24.76
CA ARG A 383 6.11 -3.46 24.52
C ARG A 383 4.78 -4.06 24.09
N ILE A 384 4.80 -5.15 23.32
CA ILE A 384 3.58 -5.82 22.83
C ILE A 384 2.91 -6.62 23.94
N ALA A 385 3.67 -7.21 24.86
CA ALA A 385 3.19 -8.14 25.88
C ALA A 385 1.95 -7.63 26.66
N PRO A 386 1.89 -6.38 27.17
CA PRO A 386 0.72 -5.86 27.88
C PRO A 386 -0.58 -5.84 27.04
N HIS A 387 -0.47 -5.83 25.72
CA HIS A 387 -1.60 -5.78 24.80
C HIS A 387 -2.16 -7.15 24.46
N ALA A 388 -1.45 -8.25 24.77
CA ALA A 388 -1.98 -9.59 24.56
C ALA A 388 -3.27 -9.81 25.37
N ARG A 389 -4.23 -10.51 24.76
CA ARG A 389 -5.55 -10.84 25.31
C ARG A 389 -5.76 -12.34 25.45
N LEU A 390 -4.99 -13.16 24.75
CA LEU A 390 -5.12 -14.61 24.78
C LEU A 390 -3.83 -15.29 25.26
N PRO A 391 -3.90 -16.41 26.00
CA PRO A 391 -2.73 -17.20 26.35
C PRO A 391 -1.88 -17.62 25.14
N ALA A 392 -2.53 -18.03 24.04
CA ALA A 392 -1.85 -18.42 22.81
C ALA A 392 -1.04 -17.29 22.16
N GLN A 393 -1.44 -16.02 22.35
CA GLN A 393 -0.66 -14.87 21.89
C GLN A 393 0.62 -14.72 22.72
N LEU A 394 0.52 -14.89 24.04
CA LEU A 394 1.66 -14.86 24.95
C LEU A 394 2.62 -16.03 24.69
N ASP A 395 2.10 -17.22 24.41
CA ASP A 395 2.90 -18.39 24.04
C ASP A 395 3.71 -18.10 22.78
N ARG A 396 3.06 -17.58 21.73
CA ARG A 396 3.76 -17.23 20.49
C ARG A 396 4.83 -16.15 20.69
N LEU A 397 4.53 -15.12 21.47
CA LEU A 397 5.52 -14.07 21.78
C LEU A 397 6.71 -14.64 22.58
N GLY A 398 6.45 -15.56 23.52
CA GLY A 398 7.48 -16.26 24.28
C GLY A 398 8.35 -17.15 23.39
N GLU A 399 7.75 -17.87 22.45
CA GLU A 399 8.48 -18.63 21.43
C GLU A 399 9.40 -17.71 20.61
N GLN A 400 8.94 -16.51 20.24
CA GLN A 400 9.79 -15.55 19.53
C GLN A 400 11.00 -15.11 20.36
N VAL A 401 10.84 -14.85 21.67
CA VAL A 401 11.98 -14.55 22.55
C VAL A 401 13.00 -15.69 22.53
N ALA A 402 12.54 -16.94 22.67
CA ALA A 402 13.41 -18.11 22.64
C ALA A 402 14.13 -18.27 21.29
N LEU A 403 13.40 -18.07 20.19
CA LEU A 403 13.93 -18.10 18.83
C LEU A 403 14.96 -16.99 18.58
N ILE A 404 14.75 -15.78 19.10
CA ILE A 404 15.69 -14.65 18.98
C ILE A 404 16.99 -14.98 19.74
N LEU A 405 16.88 -15.49 20.96
CA LEU A 405 18.04 -15.89 21.77
C LEU A 405 18.80 -17.09 21.18
N GLY A 406 18.09 -18.00 20.53
CA GLY A 406 18.67 -19.21 19.92
C GLY A 406 19.48 -18.92 18.66
N GLU A 407 19.14 -17.86 17.91
CA GLU A 407 19.87 -17.47 16.69
C GLU A 407 21.00 -16.47 16.93
N ALA A 408 21.03 -15.78 18.06
CA ALA A 408 22.12 -14.85 18.38
C ALA A 408 23.47 -15.61 18.55
N PRO A 409 24.49 -15.34 17.72
CA PRO A 409 25.76 -16.08 17.73
C PRO A 409 26.60 -15.65 18.94
N ARG A 410 26.38 -16.28 20.10
CA ARG A 410 26.99 -15.91 21.38
C ARG A 410 28.52 -15.88 21.35
N ASP A 411 29.12 -16.69 20.50
CA ASP A 411 30.57 -16.79 20.27
C ASP A 411 31.15 -15.61 19.49
N ARG A 412 30.33 -14.89 18.71
CA ARG A 412 30.74 -13.74 17.89
C ARG A 412 30.40 -12.40 18.51
N LEU A 413 29.53 -12.37 19.51
CA LEU A 413 29.08 -11.14 20.15
C LEU A 413 30.03 -10.71 21.27
N GLN A 414 30.21 -9.40 21.42
CA GLN A 414 30.94 -8.85 22.56
C GLN A 414 30.17 -9.12 23.85
N GLU A 415 30.88 -9.41 24.95
CA GLU A 415 30.27 -9.76 26.24
C GLU A 415 29.32 -8.67 26.77
N ALA A 416 29.66 -7.40 26.54
CA ALA A 416 28.80 -6.27 26.89
C ALA A 416 27.45 -6.30 26.15
N ASP A 417 27.47 -6.57 24.85
CA ASP A 417 26.27 -6.65 24.00
C ASP A 417 25.42 -7.86 24.40
N LEU A 418 26.05 -9.02 24.62
CA LEU A 418 25.36 -10.21 25.10
C LEU A 418 24.67 -9.96 26.44
N GLY A 419 25.33 -9.25 27.36
CA GLY A 419 24.74 -8.85 28.64
C GLY A 419 23.49 -7.97 28.47
N VAL A 420 23.48 -7.04 27.51
CA VAL A 420 22.30 -6.23 27.19
C VAL A 420 21.17 -7.09 26.61
N ILE A 421 21.48 -7.97 25.66
CA ILE A 421 20.51 -8.88 25.03
C ILE A 421 19.83 -9.75 26.08
N LEU A 422 20.60 -10.34 27.00
CA LEU A 422 20.06 -11.20 28.06
C LEU A 422 19.14 -10.42 29.01
N ARG A 423 19.54 -9.21 29.42
CA ARG A 423 18.67 -8.35 30.26
C ARG A 423 17.36 -7.99 29.56
N ARG A 424 17.40 -7.71 28.25
CA ARG A 424 16.19 -7.41 27.47
C ARG A 424 15.30 -8.63 27.29
N ALA A 425 15.88 -9.81 27.12
CA ALA A 425 15.10 -11.04 27.06
C ALA A 425 14.42 -11.35 28.40
N GLU A 426 15.11 -11.11 29.52
CA GLU A 426 14.52 -11.24 30.86
C GLU A 426 13.37 -10.25 31.07
N ALA A 427 13.53 -8.99 30.66
CA ALA A 427 12.46 -8.00 30.70
C ALA A 427 11.24 -8.42 29.88
N ALA A 428 11.45 -8.88 28.63
CA ALA A 428 10.38 -9.39 27.79
C ALA A 428 9.67 -10.62 28.42
N HIS A 429 10.43 -11.56 28.98
CA HIS A 429 9.86 -12.71 29.69
C HIS A 429 9.06 -12.29 30.93
N SER A 430 9.53 -11.30 31.70
CA SER A 430 8.77 -10.78 32.84
C SER A 430 7.46 -10.15 32.38
N ALA A 431 7.49 -9.29 31.36
CA ALA A 431 6.28 -8.66 30.84
C ALA A 431 5.24 -9.69 30.36
N LEU A 432 5.69 -10.75 29.68
CA LEU A 432 4.81 -11.85 29.24
C LEU A 432 4.22 -12.63 30.44
N ARG A 433 5.02 -12.90 31.47
CA ARG A 433 4.57 -13.58 32.69
C ARG A 433 3.58 -12.74 33.47
N ASP A 434 3.87 -11.46 33.67
CA ASP A 434 3.02 -10.52 34.40
C ASP A 434 1.67 -10.38 33.68
N ARG A 435 1.69 -10.31 32.35
CA ARG A 435 0.45 -10.31 31.56
C ARG A 435 -0.32 -11.63 31.69
N ARG A 436 0.36 -12.77 31.66
CA ARG A 436 -0.27 -14.10 31.84
C ARG A 436 -0.99 -14.19 33.19
N LEU A 437 -0.35 -13.72 34.26
CA LEU A 437 -0.95 -13.65 35.59
C LEU A 437 -2.20 -12.75 35.58
N ALA A 438 -2.11 -11.55 35.00
CA ALA A 438 -3.25 -10.65 34.90
C ALA A 438 -4.46 -11.25 34.12
N LEU A 439 -4.20 -12.02 33.06
CA LEU A 439 -5.25 -12.75 32.33
C LEU A 439 -5.88 -13.86 33.19
N SER A 440 -5.08 -14.57 33.99
CA SER A 440 -5.59 -15.64 34.88
C SER A 440 -6.43 -15.10 36.05
N GLU A 441 -6.14 -13.89 36.51
CA GLU A 441 -6.87 -13.22 37.60
C GLU A 441 -8.18 -12.54 37.14
N GLY A 442 -8.55 -12.63 35.86
CA GLY A 442 -9.73 -11.96 35.30
C GLY A 442 -9.61 -10.43 35.24
N ARG A 443 -8.42 -9.87 35.47
CA ARG A 443 -8.10 -8.45 35.34
C ARG A 443 -7.79 -8.11 33.88
N ALA A 444 -8.74 -8.34 32.98
CA ALA A 444 -8.65 -7.83 31.63
C ALA A 444 -9.13 -6.37 31.63
N ALA A 445 -8.17 -5.44 31.64
CA ALA A 445 -8.40 -4.01 31.50
C ALA A 445 -9.30 -3.68 30.29
N GLY A 446 -10.31 -2.84 30.54
CA GLY A 446 -11.13 -2.20 29.51
C GLY A 446 -10.37 -1.20 28.66
#